data_AF-A0A2H8TS94-F1
#
_entry.id   AF-A0A2H8TS94-F1
#
_cell.length_a   1.000
_cell.length_b   1.000
_cell.length_c   1.000
_cell.angle_alpha   90.00
_cell.angle_beta   90.00
_cell.angle_gamma   90.00
#
_symmetry.space_group_name_H-M   'P 1'
#
loop_
_entity.id
_entity.type
_entity.pdbx_description
1 polymer ?
#
loop_
_entity_poly.entity_id
_entity_poly.type
_entity_poly.pdbx_seq_one_letter_code
_entity_poly.pdbx_strand_id
1 'polypeptide(L)'
;MAEIYGVADKIEFIVSDLFLIYPKLKFDIVFMSPPCGGPEYSINKSYSIESMCPDNFGGSFGIFNIVKAIAPNIAFHMLKTTNIFEVKYLIYGVKYKLNLIL
;
A
#
# COMPACT_ATOMS: atom_id res chain seq x y z
N MET A 1 10.44 0.59 21.58
CA MET A 1 9.29 1.52 21.38
C MET A 1 8.01 0.92 21.96
N ALA A 2 7.49 -0.21 21.46
CA ALA A 2 6.22 -0.78 21.97
C ALA A 2 6.23 -1.13 23.47
N GLU A 3 7.36 -1.60 24.01
CA GLU A 3 7.53 -1.85 25.45
C GLU A 3 7.40 -0.56 26.29
N ILE A 4 7.98 0.54 25.81
CA ILE A 4 7.91 1.86 26.47
C ILE A 4 6.45 2.35 26.51
N TYR A 5 5.67 2.05 25.47
CA TYR A 5 4.25 2.38 25.41
C TYR A 5 3.33 1.34 26.07
N GLY A 6 3.88 0.26 26.65
CA GLY A 6 3.10 -0.75 27.38
C GLY A 6 2.14 -1.59 26.50
N VAL A 7 2.47 -1.79 25.23
CA VAL A 7 1.62 -2.51 24.26
C VAL A 7 2.34 -3.63 23.50
N ALA A 8 3.54 -4.02 23.96
CA ALA A 8 4.35 -5.03 23.27
C ALA A 8 3.65 -6.39 23.14
N ASP A 9 2.80 -6.75 24.11
CA ASP A 9 1.99 -7.98 24.12
C ASP A 9 0.95 -8.05 22.99
N LYS A 10 0.66 -6.91 22.34
CA LYS A 10 -0.32 -6.78 21.26
C LYS A 10 0.31 -6.74 19.88
N ILE A 11 1.64 -6.80 19.77
CA ILE A 11 2.37 -6.58 18.52
C ILE A 11 3.36 -7.71 18.28
N GLU A 12 3.21 -8.40 17.14
CA GLU A 12 4.23 -9.29 16.62
C GLU A 12 5.12 -8.52 15.62
N PHE A 13 6.42 -8.46 15.88
CA PHE A 13 7.39 -7.83 14.99
C PHE A 13 8.00 -8.85 14.03
N ILE A 14 7.81 -8.63 12.73
CA ILE A 14 8.36 -9.49 11.68
C ILE A 14 9.30 -8.64 10.80
N VAL A 15 10.57 -9.02 10.73
CA VAL A 15 11.54 -8.43 9.80
C VAL A 15 11.56 -9.28 8.53
N SER A 16 10.92 -8.80 7.47
CA SER A 16 10.83 -9.52 6.20
C SER A 16 10.55 -8.57 5.03
N ASP A 17 10.85 -9.04 3.83
CA ASP A 17 10.26 -8.49 2.61
C ASP A 17 8.82 -9.01 2.44
N LEU A 18 7.86 -8.10 2.35
CA LEU A 18 6.45 -8.41 2.13
C LEU A 18 6.24 -9.26 0.88
N PHE A 19 6.99 -8.99 -0.20
CA PHE A 19 6.82 -9.67 -1.48
C PHE A 19 7.15 -11.17 -1.41
N LEU A 20 7.93 -11.60 -0.41
CA LEU A 20 8.27 -13.00 -0.19
C LEU A 20 7.25 -13.74 0.69
N ILE A 21 6.57 -13.03 1.58
CA ILE A 21 5.72 -13.65 2.63
C ILE A 21 4.22 -13.47 2.41
N TYR A 22 3.80 -12.50 1.57
CA TYR A 22 2.38 -12.18 1.39
C TYR A 22 1.46 -13.38 1.07
N PRO A 23 1.87 -14.46 0.35
CA PRO A 23 0.97 -15.57 0.06
C PRO A 23 0.51 -16.35 1.31
N LYS A 24 1.21 -16.17 2.44
CA LYS A 24 0.93 -16.85 3.71
C LYS A 24 0.18 -15.95 4.70
N LEU A 25 0.02 -14.67 4.39
CA LEU A 25 -0.58 -13.68 5.28
C LEU A 25 -2.10 -13.61 5.07
N LYS A 26 -2.84 -13.44 6.16
CA LYS A 26 -4.25 -13.06 6.16
C LYS A 26 -4.56 -12.15 7.33
N PHE A 27 -5.23 -11.03 7.06
CA PHE A 27 -5.62 -10.05 8.07
C PHE A 27 -7.01 -9.50 7.77
N ASP A 28 -7.68 -8.96 8.79
CA ASP A 28 -8.96 -8.27 8.61
C ASP A 28 -8.77 -6.89 7.96
N ILE A 29 -7.66 -6.22 8.29
CA ILE A 29 -7.31 -4.88 7.84
C ILE A 29 -5.80 -4.82 7.59
N VAL A 30 -5.39 -4.14 6.52
CA VAL A 30 -3.98 -3.76 6.31
C VAL A 30 -3.85 -2.25 6.27
N PHE A 31 -2.90 -1.74 7.05
CA PHE A 31 -2.37 -0.39 6.88
C PHE A 31 -1.11 -0.46 6.01
N MET A 32 -1.09 0.27 4.89
CA MET A 32 0.09 0.34 4.01
C MET A 32 0.63 1.77 3.95
N SER A 33 1.95 1.90 4.12
CA SER A 33 2.70 3.14 4.03
C SER A 33 4.00 2.91 3.24
N PRO A 34 3.90 2.66 1.92
CA PRO A 34 5.06 2.40 1.07
C PRO A 34 6.03 3.61 1.06
N PRO A 35 7.34 3.38 0.81
CA PRO A 35 8.31 4.46 0.66
C PRO A 35 7.90 5.47 -0.42
N CYS A 36 7.98 6.76 -0.11
CA CYS A 36 7.58 7.84 -1.02
C CYS A 36 8.76 8.62 -1.63
N GLY A 37 10.00 8.12 -1.49
CA GLY A 37 11.19 8.75 -2.07
C GLY A 37 11.75 9.95 -1.30
N GLY A 38 11.32 10.18 -0.05
CA GLY A 38 11.87 11.24 0.81
C GLY A 38 11.33 12.65 0.50
N PRO A 39 11.70 13.69 1.27
CA PRO A 39 11.02 14.99 1.30
C PRO A 39 10.86 15.72 -0.04
N GLU A 40 11.70 15.38 -1.01
CA GLU A 40 11.70 15.92 -2.37
C GLU A 40 10.38 15.67 -3.14
N TYR A 41 9.55 14.71 -2.69
CA TYR A 41 8.20 14.50 -3.23
C TYR A 41 7.32 15.76 -3.17
N SER A 42 7.62 16.68 -2.25
CA SER A 42 6.85 17.91 -2.01
C SER A 42 7.00 18.96 -3.11
N ILE A 43 8.01 18.80 -3.97
CA ILE A 43 8.28 19.70 -5.09
C ILE A 43 7.24 19.51 -6.21
N ASN A 44 6.72 18.29 -6.37
CA ASN A 44 5.75 17.96 -7.41
C ASN A 44 4.32 18.30 -6.96
N LYS A 45 3.62 19.09 -7.79
CA LYS A 45 2.21 19.45 -7.57
C LYS A 45 1.24 18.26 -7.66
N SER A 46 1.65 17.22 -8.39
CA SER A 46 0.90 15.96 -8.55
C SER A 46 1.89 14.81 -8.44
N TYR A 47 1.73 13.97 -7.42
CA TYR A 47 2.58 12.83 -7.13
C TYR A 47 1.89 11.54 -7.57
N SER A 48 2.55 10.73 -8.40
CA SER A 48 1.98 9.47 -8.89
C SER A 48 2.12 8.34 -7.87
N ILE A 49 1.09 7.52 -7.72
CA ILE A 49 1.08 6.29 -6.91
C ILE A 49 2.10 5.28 -7.44
N GLU A 50 2.37 5.27 -8.75
CA GLU A 50 3.42 4.45 -9.35
C GLU A 50 4.81 4.84 -8.85
N SER A 51 5.02 6.11 -8.51
CA SER A 51 6.28 6.60 -7.94
C SER A 51 6.46 6.24 -6.46
N MET A 52 5.42 5.77 -5.75
CA MET A 52 5.58 5.24 -4.39
C MET A 52 6.13 3.82 -4.45
N CYS A 53 7.33 3.61 -3.91
CA CYS A 53 8.08 2.34 -3.97
C CYS A 53 8.29 1.84 -5.41
N PRO A 54 8.95 2.64 -6.28
CA PRO A 54 8.95 2.43 -7.73
C PRO A 54 9.67 1.14 -8.15
N ASP A 55 10.63 0.69 -7.35
CA ASP A 55 11.50 -0.45 -7.69
C ASP A 55 10.77 -1.81 -7.67
N ASN A 56 9.52 -1.84 -7.22
CA ASN A 56 8.76 -3.07 -7.01
C ASN A 56 7.39 -3.04 -7.68
N PHE A 57 7.11 -4.03 -8.53
CA PHE A 57 5.77 -4.36 -9.05
C PHE A 57 4.95 -3.20 -9.67
N GLY A 58 5.59 -2.22 -10.30
CA GLY A 58 4.88 -1.04 -10.84
C GLY A 58 4.44 -0.07 -9.75
N GLY A 59 5.25 0.06 -8.70
CA GLY A 59 4.98 0.94 -7.58
C GLY A 59 3.86 0.46 -6.68
N SER A 60 3.23 1.42 -6.00
CA SER A 60 2.21 1.10 -5.00
C SER A 60 0.89 0.61 -5.59
N PHE A 61 0.70 0.70 -6.93
CA PHE A 61 -0.37 -0.02 -7.61
C PHE A 61 -0.21 -1.54 -7.49
N GLY A 62 1.00 -2.06 -7.68
CA GLY A 62 1.30 -3.48 -7.49
C GLY A 62 1.14 -3.92 -6.05
N ILE A 63 1.69 -3.13 -5.12
CA ILE A 63 1.58 -3.38 -3.68
C ILE A 63 0.11 -3.43 -3.25
N PHE A 64 -0.72 -2.50 -3.72
CA PHE A 64 -2.16 -2.50 -3.40
C PHE A 64 -2.88 -3.75 -3.91
N ASN A 65 -2.50 -4.27 -5.08
CA ASN A 65 -3.05 -5.53 -5.58
C ASN A 65 -2.66 -6.72 -4.71
N ILE A 66 -1.42 -6.78 -4.24
CA ILE A 66 -0.96 -7.79 -3.30
C ILE A 66 -1.73 -7.69 -1.98
N VAL A 67 -1.85 -6.50 -1.41
CA VAL A 67 -2.53 -6.28 -0.13
C VAL A 67 -4.01 -6.69 -0.17
N LYS A 68 -4.71 -6.49 -1.29
CA LYS A 68 -6.10 -7.00 -1.46
C LYS A 68 -6.23 -8.51 -1.37
N ALA A 69 -5.18 -9.27 -1.69
CA ALA A 69 -5.18 -10.71 -1.52
C ALA A 69 -5.01 -11.12 -0.04
N ILE A 70 -4.45 -10.23 0.77
CA ILE A 70 -4.15 -10.44 2.20
C ILE A 70 -5.31 -10.00 3.09
N ALA A 71 -5.99 -8.90 2.74
CA ALA A 71 -7.06 -8.32 3.56
C ALA A 71 -8.16 -7.63 2.73
N PRO A 72 -9.42 -7.67 3.19
CA PRO A 72 -10.55 -7.01 2.51
C PRO A 72 -10.59 -5.49 2.76
N ASN A 73 -10.03 -5.01 3.87
CA ASN A 73 -10.04 -3.59 4.23
C ASN A 73 -8.62 -3.02 4.20
N ILE A 74 -8.44 -1.87 3.55
CA ILE A 74 -7.12 -1.27 3.34
C ILE A 74 -7.15 0.20 3.74
N ALA A 75 -6.27 0.58 4.65
CA ALA A 75 -5.93 1.97 4.94
C ALA A 75 -4.60 2.31 4.26
N PHE A 76 -4.63 3.16 3.24
CA PHE A 76 -3.44 3.54 2.47
C PHE A 76 -3.02 4.97 2.84
N HIS A 77 -1.86 5.09 3.48
CA HIS A 77 -1.23 6.38 3.73
C HIS A 77 -0.65 6.96 2.44
N MET A 78 -1.15 8.13 2.04
CA MET A 78 -0.79 8.83 0.81
C MET A 78 -0.33 10.27 1.09
N LEU A 79 0.44 10.82 0.17
CA LEU A 79 0.85 12.23 0.19
C LEU A 79 -0.33 13.14 -0.14
N LYS A 80 -0.28 14.38 0.39
CA LYS A 80 -1.30 15.40 0.09
C LYS A 80 -1.40 15.73 -1.41
N THR A 81 -0.29 15.59 -2.13
CA THR A 81 -0.17 15.87 -3.56
C THR A 81 -0.45 14.64 -4.43
N THR A 82 -0.85 13.50 -3.87
CA THR A 82 -1.14 12.30 -4.65
C THR A 82 -2.19 12.59 -5.72
N ASN A 83 -1.93 12.11 -6.94
CA ASN A 83 -2.81 12.27 -8.08
C ASN A 83 -4.19 11.66 -7.79
N ILE A 84 -5.21 12.50 -7.65
CA ILE A 84 -6.56 12.06 -7.29
C ILE A 84 -7.21 11.15 -8.35
N PHE A 85 -6.82 11.28 -9.62
CA PHE A 85 -7.33 10.40 -10.68
C PHE A 85 -6.78 8.99 -10.55
N GLU A 86 -5.54 8.85 -10.11
CA GLU A 86 -4.93 7.55 -9.80
C GLU A 86 -5.56 6.91 -8.57
N VAL A 87 -5.90 7.70 -7.53
CA VAL A 87 -6.67 7.21 -6.38
C VAL A 87 -8.04 6.71 -6.83
N LYS A 88 -8.72 7.46 -7.70
CA LYS A 88 -10.00 7.04 -8.28
C LYS A 88 -9.84 5.74 -9.08
N TYR A 89 -8.78 5.61 -9.87
CA TYR A 89 -8.48 4.39 -10.61
C TYR A 89 -8.23 3.21 -9.66
N LEU A 90 -7.53 3.42 -8.53
CA LEU A 90 -7.28 2.39 -7.54
C LEU A 90 -8.59 1.81 -6.94
N ILE A 91 -9.56 2.69 -6.66
CA ILE A 91 -10.85 2.33 -6.05
C ILE A 91 -11.80 1.71 -7.08
N TYR A 92 -11.92 2.31 -8.27
CA TYR A 92 -12.92 1.93 -9.26
C TYR A 92 -12.37 1.10 -10.42
N GLY A 93 -11.16 1.40 -10.91
CA GLY A 93 -10.56 0.82 -12.11
C GLY A 93 -10.28 -0.68 -12.01
N VAL A 94 -10.02 -1.18 -10.81
CA VAL A 94 -9.86 -2.64 -10.58
C VAL A 94 -11.20 -3.37 -10.74
N LYS A 95 -12.32 -2.73 -10.40
CA LYS A 95 -13.67 -3.34 -10.50
C LYS A 95 -14.08 -3.60 -11.97
N TYR A 96 -13.57 -2.82 -12.92
CA TYR A 96 -13.91 -2.96 -14.34
C TYR A 96 -12.96 -3.87 -15.14
N LYS A 97 -11.72 -4.09 -14.68
CA LYS A 97 -10.77 -5.01 -15.36
C LYS A 97 -11.17 -6.49 -15.17
N LEU A 98 -11.85 -6.84 -14.08
CA LEU A 98 -12.40 -8.18 -13.84
C LEU A 98 -13.69 -8.48 -14.64
N ASN A 99 -14.46 -7.47 -15.03
CA ASN A 99 -15.71 -7.64 -15.79
C ASN A 99 -15.53 -7.71 -17.32
N LEU A 100 -14.29 -7.63 -17.82
CA LEU A 100 -13.98 -7.69 -19.25
C LEU A 100 -13.35 -9.04 -19.67
N ILE A 101 -13.33 -10.02 -18.77
CA ILE A 101 -12.76 -11.37 -19.01
C ILE A 101 -13.80 -12.48 -18.70
N LEU A 102 -15.09 -12.17 -18.76
CA LEU A 102 -16.19 -13.14 -18.75
C LEU A 102 -17.15 -12.85 -19.91
#